data_AF-A0A7Y2C2I1-F1
#
_entry.id   AF-A0A7Y2C2I1-F1
#
_cell.length_a   1.000
_cell.length_b   1.000
_cell.length_c   1.000
_cell.angle_alpha   90.00
_cell.angle_beta   90.00
_cell.angle_gamma   90.00
#
_symmetry.space_group_name_H-M   'P 1'
#
loop_
_entity.id
_entity.type
_entity.pdbx_description
1 polymer ?
#
loop_
_entity_poly.entity_id
_entity_poly.type
_entity_poly.pdbx_seq_one_letter_code
_entity_poly.pdbx_strand_id
1 'polypeptide(L)' 'MRSILFFSLLLSSVLSNAQVEPSWILPVRERAAWVDSMLEYRMDVMMPQLMEKAGIDCWI' A
#
# COMPACT_ATOMS: atom_id res chain seq x y z
N MET A 1 -21.32 -36.68 -21.22
CA MET A 1 -20.05 -35.93 -21.38
C MET A 1 -20.21 -34.43 -21.13
N ARG A 2 -21.21 -33.74 -21.71
CA ARG A 2 -21.50 -32.31 -21.43
C ARG A 2 -21.71 -31.97 -19.95
N SER A 3 -22.47 -32.77 -19.20
CA SER A 3 -22.75 -32.52 -17.77
C SER A 3 -21.48 -32.56 -16.89
N ILE A 4 -20.53 -33.43 -17.23
CA ILE A 4 -19.25 -33.56 -16.49
C ILE A 4 -18.37 -32.31 -16.70
N LEU A 5 -18.40 -31.73 -17.91
CA LEU A 5 -17.68 -30.49 -18.20
C LEU A 5 -18.24 -29.31 -17.40
N PHE A 6 -19.57 -29.21 -17.27
CA PHE A 6 -20.19 -28.17 -16.42
C PHE A 6 -19.84 -28.34 -14.94
N PHE A 7 -19.82 -29.57 -14.44
CA PHE A 7 -19.45 -29.85 -13.07
C PHE A 7 -17.97 -29.50 -12.79
N SER A 8 -17.08 -29.82 -13.74
CA SER A 8 -15.66 -29.45 -13.68
C SER A 8 -15.44 -27.93 -13.66
N LEU A 9 -16.21 -27.19 -14.47
CA LEU A 9 -16.15 -25.72 -14.51
C LEU A 9 -16.65 -25.07 -13.21
N LEU A 10 -17.67 -25.65 -12.57
CA LEU A 10 -18.16 -25.17 -11.28
C LEU A 10 -17.13 -25.42 -10.16
N LEU A 11 -16.43 -26.56 -10.20
CA LEU A 11 -15.44 -26.91 -9.19
C LEU A 11 -14.18 -26.01 -9.24
N SER A 12 -13.79 -25.54 -10.42
CA SER A 12 -12.64 -24.63 -10.56
C SER A 12 -12.92 -23.21 -10.03
N SER A 13 -14.18 -22.78 -10.00
CA SER A 13 -14.56 -21.45 -9.48
C SER A 13 -14.35 -21.31 -7.97
N VAL A 14 -14.55 -22.39 -7.20
CA VAL A 14 -14.41 -22.40 -5.74
C VAL A 14 -12.94 -22.34 -5.30
N LEU A 15 -12.03 -22.82 -6.15
CA LEU A 15 -10.59 -22.86 -5.87
C LEU A 15 -9.85 -21.58 -6.28
N SER A 16 -10.55 -20.62 -6.90
CA SER A 16 -9.94 -19.38 -7.39
C SER A 16 -9.83 -18.32 -6.28
N ASN A 17 -8.86 -18.48 -5.37
CA ASN A 17 -8.50 -17.44 -4.39
C ASN A 17 -7.35 -16.59 -4.93
N ALA A 18 -7.65 -15.75 -5.94
CA ALA A 18 -6.62 -14.99 -6.67
C ALA A 18 -6.07 -13.76 -5.92
N GLN A 19 -6.71 -13.30 -4.85
CA GLN A 19 -6.31 -12.07 -4.15
C GLN A 19 -6.47 -12.20 -2.63
N VAL A 20 -5.58 -12.97 -2.01
CA VAL A 20 -5.37 -12.84 -0.56
C VAL A 20 -4.52 -11.60 -0.36
N GLU A 21 -5.15 -10.46 -0.04
CA GLU A 21 -4.45 -9.26 0.43
C GLU A 21 -3.56 -9.68 1.60
N PRO A 22 -2.24 -9.44 1.55
CA PRO A 22 -1.35 -9.87 2.61
C PRO A 22 -1.73 -9.19 3.92
N SER A 23 -1.95 -9.98 4.98
CA SER A 23 -2.42 -9.48 6.29
C SER A 23 -1.45 -8.50 6.97
N TRP A 24 -0.19 -8.50 6.53
CA TRP A 24 0.86 -7.59 7.01
C TRP A 24 0.95 -6.28 6.21
N ILE A 25 0.21 -6.14 5.11
CA ILE A 25 0.14 -4.91 4.33
C ILE A 25 -1.06 -4.12 4.84
N LEU A 26 -0.82 -2.87 5.25
CA LEU A 26 -1.89 -1.96 5.63
C LEU A 26 -2.90 -1.78 4.48
N PRO A 27 -4.20 -1.69 4.76
CA PRO A 27 -5.21 -1.27 3.78
C PRO A 27 -4.83 0.04 3.10
N VAL A 28 -5.27 0.24 1.86
CA VAL A 28 -4.93 1.43 1.04
C VAL A 28 -5.17 2.74 1.79
N ARG A 29 -6.30 2.87 2.49
CA ARG A 29 -6.64 4.07 3.27
C ARG A 29 -5.62 4.35 4.39
N GLU A 30 -5.24 3.31 5.13
CA GLU A 30 -4.28 3.43 6.23
C GLU A 30 -2.87 3.76 5.71
N ARG A 31 -2.49 3.19 4.55
CA ARG A 31 -1.24 3.57 3.87
C ARG A 31 -1.23 5.03 3.46
N ALA A 32 -2.33 5.54 2.89
CA ALA A 32 -2.44 6.94 2.51
C ALA A 32 -2.26 7.85 3.73
N ALA A 33 -2.97 7.57 4.82
CA ALA A 33 -2.83 8.34 6.07
C ALA A 33 -1.40 8.29 6.62
N TRP A 34 -0.73 7.14 6.58
CA TRP A 34 0.66 7.02 7.01
C TRP A 34 1.59 7.86 6.12
N VAL A 35 1.44 7.78 4.79
CA VAL A 35 2.22 8.57 3.83
C VAL A 35 2.08 10.06 4.10
N ASP A 36 0.85 10.53 4.31
CA ASP A 36 0.58 11.95 4.60
C ASP A 36 1.25 12.38 5.90
N SER A 37 1.10 11.61 6.98
CA SER A 37 1.75 11.91 8.26
C SER A 37 3.28 11.92 8.19
N MET A 38 3.87 11.02 7.39
CA MET A 38 5.31 10.95 7.20
C MET A 38 5.82 12.11 6.34
N LEU A 39 5.02 12.57 5.38
CA LEU A 39 5.33 13.74 4.57
C LEU A 39 5.34 15.00 5.44
N GLU A 40 4.32 15.19 6.27
CA GLU A 40 4.22 16.30 7.23
C GLU A 40 5.44 16.33 8.17
N TYR A 41 5.78 15.20 8.80
CA TYR A 41 6.97 15.09 9.64
C TYR A 41 8.28 15.45 8.89
N ARG A 42 8.40 15.03 7.63
CA ARG A 42 9.59 15.36 6.84
C ARG A 42 9.71 16.86 6.61
N MET A 43 8.60 17.55 6.34
CA MET A 43 8.61 18.99 6.07
C MET A 43 8.82 19.81 7.34
N ASP A 44 8.16 19.43 8.43
CA ASP A 44 8.14 20.25 9.65
C ASP A 44 9.34 19.99 10.56
N VAL A 45 9.94 18.80 10.49
CA VAL A 45 11.00 18.38 11.42
C VAL A 45 12.28 18.04 10.68
N MET A 46 12.22 17.04 9.79
CA MET A 46 13.43 16.48 9.21
C MET A 46 14.15 17.48 8.29
N MET A 47 13.40 18.19 7.46
CA MET A 47 13.94 19.11 6.48
C MET A 47 14.62 20.32 7.15
N PRO A 48 14.00 21.02 8.13
CA PRO A 48 14.67 22.06 8.90
C PRO A 48 15.97 21.60 9.58
N GLN A 49 15.97 20.40 10.17
CA GLN A 49 17.19 19.84 10.79
C GLN A 49 18.31 19.60 9.77
N LEU A 50 17.95 19.14 8.57
CA LEU A 50 18.91 18.94 7.49
C LEU A 50 19.43 20.26 6.92
N MET A 51 18.57 21.28 6.80
CA MET A 51 18.94 22.64 6.40
C MET A 51 19.97 23.22 7.36
N GLU A 52 19.68 23.19 8.67
CA GLU A 52 20.58 23.66 9.72
C GLU A 52 21.94 22.96 9.63
N LYS A 53 21.92 21.63 9.49
CA LYS A 53 23.14 20.82 9.39
C LYS A 53 23.96 21.13 8.14
N ALA A 54 23.31 21.38 7.00
CA ALA A 54 23.98 21.65 5.74
C ALA A 54 24.36 23.14 5.57
N GLY A 55 23.85 24.02 6.44
CA GLY A 55 24.04 25.47 6.31
C GLY A 55 23.37 26.04 5.05
N ILE A 56 22.33 25.37 4.56
CA ILE A 56 21.58 25.80 3.37
C ILE A 56 20.18 26.23 3.79
N ASP A 57 19.70 27.31 3.20
CA ASP A 57 18.31 27.72 3.27
C ASP A 57 17.62 27.35 1.94
N CYS A 58 16.60 26.51 2.02
CA CYS A 58 15.82 26.04 0.87
C CYS A 58 14.32 26.23 1.09
N TRP A 59 13.92 27.13 1.98
CA TRP A 59 12.56 27.62 1.99
C TRP A 59 12.20 28.22 0.63
N ILE A 60 11.09 27.73 0.05
CA ILE A 60 10.41 28.34 -1.10
C ILE A 60 9.41 29.36 -0.57
#